data_AF-A0A4Q6GKM9-F1
#
_entry.id   AF-A0A4Q6GKM9-F1
#
_cell.length_a   1.000
_cell.length_b   1.000
_cell.length_c   1.000
_cell.angle_alpha   90.00
_cell.angle_beta   90.00
_cell.angle_gamma   90.00
#
_symmetry.space_group_name_H-M   'P 1'
#
loop_
_entity.id
_entity.type
_entity.pdbx_description
1 polymer ?
#
loop_
_entity_poly.entity_id
_entity_poly.type
_entity_poly.pdbx_seq_one_letter_code
_entity_poly.pdbx_strand_id
1 'polypeptide(L)'
;YGGALKGLYATDPEIMMGLARAQFGLGQPQQSRETLDALIAANPDYRSKDGHLLYARTVEASGDLPAALDEYESVVQGYPGEEARVRYTQLLSRYGDSARARELLNETLARSAASPKYYQREQREWIDVAKRELAALG
;
A
#
# COMPACT_ATOMS: atom_id res chain seq x y z
N TYR A 1 27.70 -13.00 -24.05
CA TYR A 1 27.80 -12.87 -22.58
C TYR A 1 26.54 -12.31 -21.90
N GLY A 2 25.32 -12.47 -22.44
CA GLY A 2 24.08 -11.92 -21.84
C GLY A 2 23.15 -12.93 -21.15
N GLY A 3 23.41 -14.23 -21.27
CA GLY A 3 22.53 -15.28 -20.74
C GLY A 3 22.76 -15.64 -19.26
N ALA A 4 23.98 -15.48 -18.76
CA ALA A 4 24.34 -15.89 -17.39
C ALA A 4 23.78 -14.96 -16.30
N LEU A 5 23.61 -13.67 -16.61
CA LEU A 5 23.10 -12.66 -15.68
C LEU A 5 21.58 -12.82 -15.43
N LYS A 6 20.83 -13.29 -16.43
CA LYS A 6 19.38 -13.52 -16.31
C LYS A 6 19.03 -14.59 -15.27
N GLY A 7 19.89 -15.59 -15.05
CA GLY A 7 19.69 -16.60 -14.02
C GLY A 7 20.15 -16.15 -12.64
N LEU A 8 21.28 -15.44 -12.56
CA LEU A 8 21.89 -15.04 -11.29
C LEU A 8 21.10 -13.93 -10.56
N TYR A 9 20.43 -13.04 -11.30
CA TYR A 9 19.63 -11.95 -10.75
C TYR A 9 18.11 -12.17 -10.88
N ALA A 10 17.68 -13.35 -11.33
CA ALA A 10 16.25 -13.66 -11.50
C ALA A 10 15.44 -13.48 -10.22
N THR A 11 16.06 -13.76 -9.09
CA THR A 11 15.47 -13.70 -7.74
C THR A 11 16.05 -12.57 -6.91
N ASP A 12 16.81 -11.65 -7.51
CA ASP A 12 17.36 -10.50 -6.78
C ASP A 12 16.20 -9.60 -6.31
N PRO A 13 16.09 -9.32 -5.00
CA PRO A 13 14.90 -8.69 -4.46
C PRO A 13 14.68 -7.26 -4.95
N GLU A 14 15.77 -6.51 -5.20
CA GLU A 14 15.67 -5.13 -5.69
C GLU A 14 15.23 -5.08 -7.15
N ILE A 15 15.73 -6.01 -7.98
CA ILE A 15 15.30 -6.12 -9.38
C ILE A 15 13.84 -6.54 -9.48
N MET A 16 13.41 -7.53 -8.69
CA MET A 16 12.01 -7.95 -8.66
C MET A 16 11.09 -6.86 -8.13
N MET A 17 11.50 -6.13 -7.09
CA MET A 17 10.77 -4.97 -6.56
C MET A 17 10.64 -3.86 -7.62
N GLY A 18 11.72 -3.56 -8.35
CA GLY A 18 11.70 -2.61 -9.46
C GLY A 18 10.75 -3.01 -10.58
N LEU A 19 10.75 -4.30 -10.95
CA LEU A 19 9.83 -4.85 -11.95
C LEU A 19 8.36 -4.73 -11.51
N ALA A 20 8.06 -5.13 -10.27
CA ALA A 20 6.71 -5.05 -9.72
C ALA A 20 6.18 -3.60 -9.70
N ARG A 21 7.03 -2.62 -9.35
CA ARG A 21 6.70 -1.19 -9.41
C ARG A 21 6.40 -0.73 -10.83
N ALA A 22 7.21 -1.15 -11.80
CA ALA A 22 7.02 -0.80 -13.20
C ALA A 22 5.70 -1.39 -13.76
N GLN A 23 5.43 -2.67 -13.51
CA GLN A 23 4.19 -3.32 -13.93
C GLN A 23 2.95 -2.64 -13.33
N PHE A 24 2.98 -2.31 -12.03
CA PHE A 24 1.88 -1.59 -11.39
C PHE A 24 1.67 -0.21 -12.02
N GLY A 25 2.75 0.55 -12.25
CA GLY A 25 2.71 1.85 -12.92
C GLY A 25 2.21 1.79 -14.38
N LEU A 26 2.38 0.66 -15.06
CA LEU A 26 1.87 0.39 -16.40
C LEU A 26 0.41 -0.10 -16.42
N GLY A 27 -0.27 -0.15 -15.27
CA GLY A 27 -1.65 -0.63 -15.19
C GLY A 27 -1.77 -2.14 -15.35
N GLN A 28 -0.74 -2.90 -14.95
CA GLN A 28 -0.71 -4.37 -15.01
C GLN A 28 -0.72 -4.98 -13.60
N PRO A 29 -1.80 -4.81 -12.82
CA PRO A 29 -1.81 -5.21 -11.40
C PRO A 29 -1.66 -6.73 -11.22
N GLN A 30 -2.22 -7.57 -12.10
CA GLN A 30 -2.05 -9.01 -12.01
C GLN A 30 -0.58 -9.44 -12.18
N GLN A 31 0.14 -8.86 -13.15
CA GLN A 31 1.56 -9.16 -13.36
C GLN A 31 2.43 -8.64 -12.21
N SER A 32 2.08 -7.47 -11.66
CA SER A 32 2.73 -6.93 -10.47
C SER A 32 2.54 -7.87 -9.27
N ARG A 33 1.33 -8.43 -9.10
CA ARG A 33 1.01 -9.37 -8.02
C ARG A 33 1.87 -10.62 -8.14
N GLU A 34 1.89 -11.24 -9.31
CA GLU A 34 2.69 -12.43 -9.59
C GLU A 34 4.18 -12.20 -9.30
N THR A 35 4.70 -11.02 -9.66
CA THR A 35 6.11 -10.66 -9.41
C THR A 35 6.38 -10.48 -7.92
N LEU A 36 5.46 -9.88 -7.17
CA LEU A 36 5.58 -9.70 -5.71
C LEU A 36 5.44 -11.03 -4.96
N ASP A 37 4.53 -11.91 -5.38
CA ASP A 37 4.39 -13.26 -4.83
C ASP A 37 5.68 -14.07 -5.03
N ALA A 38 6.25 -14.01 -6.23
CA ALA A 38 7.54 -14.64 -6.53
C ALA A 38 8.68 -14.03 -5.70
N LEU A 39 8.67 -12.70 -5.48
CA LEU A 39 9.66 -12.01 -4.65
C LEU A 39 9.61 -12.51 -3.20
N ILE A 40 8.42 -12.57 -2.61
CA ILE A 40 8.21 -13.05 -1.24
C ILE A 40 8.64 -14.52 -1.12
N ALA A 41 8.28 -15.36 -2.08
CA ALA A 41 8.63 -16.78 -2.08
C ALA A 41 10.15 -17.01 -2.21
N ALA A 42 10.83 -16.24 -3.06
CA ALA A 42 12.26 -16.37 -3.28
C ALA A 42 13.11 -15.68 -2.20
N ASN A 43 12.56 -14.66 -1.51
CA ASN A 43 13.27 -13.87 -0.52
C ASN A 43 12.44 -13.67 0.78
N PRO A 44 12.22 -14.72 1.60
CA PRO A 44 11.38 -14.63 2.79
C PRO A 44 11.83 -13.60 3.85
N ASP A 45 13.13 -13.29 3.87
CA ASP A 45 13.73 -12.31 4.79
C ASP A 45 13.68 -10.87 4.24
N TYR A 46 13.29 -10.68 2.97
CA TYR A 46 13.19 -9.35 2.37
C TYR A 46 11.97 -8.62 2.92
N ARG A 47 12.23 -7.57 3.71
CA ARG A 47 11.19 -6.76 4.36
C ARG A 47 11.28 -5.33 3.89
N SER A 48 10.29 -4.90 3.12
CA SER A 48 10.21 -3.52 2.62
C SER A 48 8.82 -2.97 2.93
N LYS A 49 8.77 -1.88 3.71
CA LYS A 49 7.50 -1.23 4.06
C LYS A 49 6.77 -0.73 2.81
N ASP A 50 7.51 -0.16 1.87
CA ASP A 50 6.98 0.27 0.57
C ASP A 50 6.56 -0.93 -0.29
N GLY A 51 7.29 -2.06 -0.19
CA GLY A 51 6.92 -3.31 -0.85
C GLY A 51 5.60 -3.87 -0.35
N HIS A 52 5.37 -3.87 0.96
CA HIS A 52 4.10 -4.30 1.54
C HIS A 52 2.94 -3.39 1.14
N LEU A 53 3.14 -2.06 1.13
CA LEU A 53 2.12 -1.14 0.63
C LEU A 53 1.85 -1.35 -0.87
N LEU A 54 2.88 -1.56 -1.68
CA LEU A 54 2.71 -1.87 -3.09
C LEU A 54 1.90 -3.15 -3.27
N TYR A 55 2.18 -4.19 -2.50
CA TYR A 55 1.42 -5.45 -2.54
C TYR A 55 -0.05 -5.23 -2.24
N ALA A 56 -0.41 -4.55 -1.15
CA ALA A 56 -1.81 -4.24 -0.82
C ALA A 56 -2.52 -3.47 -1.94
N ARG A 57 -1.87 -2.46 -2.52
CA ARG A 57 -2.40 -1.69 -3.66
C ARG A 57 -2.58 -2.55 -4.91
N THR A 58 -1.66 -3.48 -5.15
CA THR A 58 -1.69 -4.40 -6.28
C THR A 58 -2.82 -5.43 -6.12
N VAL A 59 -3.02 -5.97 -4.92
CA VAL A 59 -4.14 -6.88 -4.61
C VAL A 59 -5.47 -6.14 -4.80
N GLU A 60 -5.58 -4.92 -4.29
CA GLU A 60 -6.76 -4.06 -4.49
C GLU A 60 -7.06 -3.83 -5.99
N ALA A 61 -6.04 -3.43 -6.75
CA ALA A 61 -6.18 -3.16 -8.18
C ALA A 61 -6.45 -4.42 -9.01
N SER A 62 -6.14 -5.61 -8.47
CA SER A 62 -6.46 -6.90 -9.10
C SER A 62 -7.92 -7.31 -8.91
N GLY A 63 -8.69 -6.60 -8.07
CA GLY A 63 -10.12 -6.79 -7.86
C GLY A 63 -10.50 -7.66 -6.65
N ASP A 64 -9.52 -8.16 -5.90
CA ASP A 64 -9.74 -8.98 -4.71
C ASP A 64 -9.86 -8.10 -3.46
N LEU A 65 -11.03 -7.48 -3.28
CA LEU A 65 -11.28 -6.53 -2.19
C LEU A 65 -11.13 -7.16 -0.78
N PRO A 66 -11.64 -8.38 -0.51
CA PRO A 66 -11.42 -9.02 0.79
C PRO A 66 -9.95 -9.23 1.09
N ALA A 67 -9.17 -9.79 0.17
CA ALA A 67 -7.73 -9.96 0.38
C ALA A 67 -7.03 -8.60 0.56
N ALA A 68 -7.42 -7.58 -0.21
CA ALA A 68 -6.86 -6.25 -0.06
C ALA A 68 -7.12 -5.66 1.33
N LEU A 69 -8.30 -5.88 1.92
CA LEU A 69 -8.61 -5.43 3.29
C LEU A 69 -7.67 -6.05 4.32
N ASP A 70 -7.47 -7.38 4.25
CA ASP A 70 -6.57 -8.11 5.14
C ASP A 70 -5.12 -7.59 5.00
N GLU A 71 -4.67 -7.37 3.76
CA GLU A 71 -3.33 -6.83 3.49
C GLU A 71 -3.17 -5.41 4.01
N TYR A 72 -4.14 -4.52 3.78
CA TYR A 72 -4.07 -3.15 4.31
C TYR A 72 -4.09 -3.13 5.83
N GLU A 73 -4.89 -3.98 6.49
CA GLU A 73 -4.93 -4.08 7.95
C GLU A 73 -3.56 -4.45 8.53
N SER A 74 -2.83 -5.34 7.86
CA SER A 74 -1.45 -5.68 8.21
C SER A 74 -0.48 -4.50 7.97
N VAL A 75 -0.57 -3.85 6.80
CA VAL A 75 0.33 -2.74 6.41
C VAL A 75 0.24 -1.54 7.36
N VAL A 76 -0.97 -1.14 7.78
CA VAL A 76 -1.17 0.07 8.59
C VAL A 76 -0.50 0.03 9.98
N GLN A 77 -0.19 -1.18 10.47
CA GLN A 77 0.50 -1.38 11.75
C GLN A 77 1.97 -0.94 11.70
N GLY A 78 2.63 -1.08 10.54
CA GLY A 78 4.07 -0.86 10.39
C GLY A 78 4.48 0.29 9.45
N TYR A 79 3.56 0.74 8.59
CA TYR A 79 3.86 1.73 7.55
C TYR A 79 4.01 3.16 8.12
N PRO A 80 5.11 3.88 7.78
CA PRO A 80 5.31 5.26 8.16
C PRO A 80 4.42 6.20 7.34
N GLY A 81 3.86 7.22 7.98
CA GLY A 81 2.98 8.18 7.30
C GLY A 81 1.54 7.71 7.18
N GLU A 82 0.73 8.48 6.46
CA GLU A 82 -0.73 8.34 6.47
C GLU A 82 -1.30 7.65 5.21
N GLU A 83 -0.49 7.45 4.16
CA GLU A 83 -0.94 6.82 2.90
C GLU A 83 -1.67 5.49 3.13
N ALA A 84 -1.02 4.55 3.82
CA ALA A 84 -1.61 3.23 4.05
C ALA A 84 -2.94 3.31 4.80
N ARG A 85 -3.04 4.20 5.81
CA ARG A 85 -4.26 4.36 6.61
C ARG A 85 -5.38 4.94 5.77
N VAL A 86 -5.10 6.00 5.03
CA VAL A 86 -6.11 6.66 4.21
C VAL A 86 -6.61 5.73 3.10
N ARG A 87 -5.71 5.01 2.40
CA ARG A 87 -6.12 4.01 1.41
C ARG A 87 -6.96 2.88 2.02
N TYR A 88 -6.59 2.40 3.20
CA TYR A 88 -7.39 1.40 3.90
C TYR A 88 -8.81 1.91 4.18
N THR A 89 -8.96 3.15 4.66
CA THR A 89 -10.30 3.74 4.89
C THR A 89 -11.11 3.91 3.60
N GLN A 90 -10.47 4.23 2.47
CA GLN A 90 -11.12 4.29 1.16
C GLN A 90 -11.64 2.91 0.74
N LEU A 91 -10.84 1.87 0.94
CA LEU A 91 -11.24 0.49 0.65
C LEU A 91 -12.39 0.03 1.56
N LEU A 92 -12.33 0.31 2.86
CA LEU A 92 -13.41 0.02 3.80
C LEU A 92 -14.73 0.69 3.38
N SER A 93 -14.69 1.96 3.00
CA SER A 93 -15.86 2.68 2.49
C SER A 93 -16.43 2.03 1.23
N ARG A 94 -15.57 1.62 0.27
CA ARG A 94 -16.00 0.92 -0.95
C ARG A 94 -16.56 -0.47 -0.67
N TYR A 95 -16.04 -1.15 0.35
CA TYR A 95 -16.53 -2.46 0.78
C TYR A 95 -17.85 -2.38 1.56
N GLY A 96 -18.24 -1.17 2.02
CA GLY A 96 -19.49 -0.91 2.73
C GLY A 96 -19.35 -0.73 4.24
N ASP A 97 -18.13 -0.80 4.79
CA ASP A 97 -17.86 -0.54 6.21
C ASP A 97 -17.52 0.94 6.46
N SER A 98 -18.49 1.80 6.15
CA SER A 98 -18.38 3.24 6.35
C SER A 98 -18.21 3.63 7.84
N ALA A 99 -18.69 2.79 8.77
CA ALA A 99 -18.56 3.04 10.19
C ALA A 99 -17.08 2.92 10.61
N ARG A 100 -16.42 1.82 10.25
CA ARG A 100 -15.00 1.62 10.53
C ARG A 100 -14.12 2.61 9.78
N ALA A 101 -14.45 2.91 8.52
CA ALA A 101 -13.74 3.94 7.75
C ALA A 101 -13.78 5.30 8.47
N ARG A 102 -14.94 5.72 8.97
CA ARG A 102 -15.10 6.98 9.72
C ARG A 102 -14.26 7.01 10.99
N GLU A 103 -14.25 5.93 11.76
CA GLU A 103 -13.45 5.82 12.99
C GLU A 103 -11.95 6.02 12.68
N LEU A 104 -11.41 5.26 11.73
CA LEU A 104 -10.00 5.33 11.33
C LEU A 104 -9.61 6.68 10.73
N LEU A 105 -10.50 7.34 9.99
CA LEU A 105 -10.27 8.69 9.47
C LEU A 105 -10.15 9.71 10.60
N ASN A 106 -11.01 9.64 11.62
CA ASN A 106 -10.90 10.51 12.79
C ASN A 106 -9.60 10.29 13.56
N GLU A 107 -9.20 9.03 13.76
CA GLU A 107 -7.91 8.69 14.40
C GLU A 107 -6.72 9.24 13.62
N THR A 108 -6.74 9.08 12.29
CA THR A 108 -5.69 9.56 11.37
C THR A 108 -5.55 11.08 11.48
N LEU A 109 -6.67 11.81 11.44
CA LEU A 109 -6.68 13.28 11.54
C LEU A 109 -6.24 13.76 12.92
N ALA A 110 -6.69 13.12 14.00
CA ALA A 110 -6.28 13.47 15.36
C ALA A 110 -4.77 13.27 15.56
N ARG A 111 -4.22 12.14 15.10
CA ARG A 111 -2.78 11.84 15.12
C ARG A 111 -1.98 12.87 14.33
N SER A 112 -2.42 13.17 13.12
CA SER A 112 -1.77 14.16 12.26
C SER A 112 -1.77 15.55 12.90
N ALA A 113 -2.87 15.98 13.52
CA ALA A 113 -2.97 17.26 14.21
C ALA A 113 -2.03 17.36 15.43
N ALA A 114 -1.84 16.25 16.16
CA ALA A 114 -0.92 16.16 17.30
C ALA A 114 0.57 16.05 16.89
N SER A 115 0.86 15.81 15.60
CA SER A 115 2.22 15.60 15.10
C SER A 115 2.96 16.91 14.80
N PRO A 116 4.31 16.90 14.75
CA PRO A 116 5.09 18.10 14.43
C PRO A 116 4.74 18.73 13.07
N LYS A 117 4.95 20.04 12.92
CA LYS A 117 4.62 20.77 11.67
C LYS A 117 5.30 20.21 10.42
N TYR A 118 6.51 19.68 10.53
CA TYR A 118 7.20 19.08 9.38
C TYR A 118 6.46 17.83 8.88
N TYR A 119 5.95 17.00 9.79
CA TYR A 119 5.17 15.81 9.49
C TYR A 119 3.85 16.18 8.82
N GLN A 120 3.14 17.17 9.37
CA GLN A 120 1.89 17.68 8.78
C GLN A 120 2.10 18.19 7.34
N ARG A 121 3.24 18.85 7.08
CA ARG A 121 3.60 19.33 5.74
C ARG A 121 3.89 18.18 4.79
N GLU A 122 4.65 17.18 5.25
CA GLU A 122 5.00 15.99 4.46
C GLU A 122 3.78 15.13 4.13
N GLN A 123 2.87 14.95 5.08
CA GLN A 123 1.66 14.14 4.94
C GLN A 123 0.44 14.94 4.46
N ARG A 124 0.63 16.20 4.05
CA ARG A 124 -0.47 17.12 3.73
C ARG A 124 -1.45 16.55 2.72
N GLU A 125 -0.93 15.93 1.66
CA GLU A 125 -1.76 15.33 0.61
C GLU A 125 -2.72 14.27 1.19
N TRP A 126 -2.20 13.36 2.02
CA TRP A 126 -3.00 12.32 2.66
C TRP A 126 -3.95 12.85 3.72
N ILE A 127 -3.55 13.87 4.48
CA ILE A 127 -4.42 14.57 5.43
C ILE A 127 -5.61 15.22 4.70
N ASP A 128 -5.35 15.85 3.55
CA ASP A 128 -6.39 16.50 2.76
C ASP A 128 -7.32 15.47 2.10
N VAL A 129 -6.82 14.31 1.68
CA VAL A 129 -7.66 13.17 1.27
C VAL A 129 -8.53 12.69 2.45
N ALA A 130 -7.94 12.44 3.62
CA ALA A 130 -8.67 11.96 4.79
C ALA A 130 -9.83 12.89 5.19
N LYS A 131 -9.63 14.22 5.15
CA LYS A 131 -10.70 15.19 5.41
C LYS A 131 -11.84 15.10 4.40
N ARG A 132 -11.52 14.93 3.11
CA ARG A 132 -12.53 14.81 2.05
C ARG A 132 -13.34 13.51 2.20
N GLU A 133 -12.67 12.40 2.44
CA GLU A 133 -13.32 11.10 2.69
C GLU A 133 -14.25 11.18 3.91
N LEU A 134 -13.77 11.77 5.01
CA LEU A 134 -14.57 11.92 6.23
C LEU A 134 -15.83 12.76 5.99
N ALA A 135 -15.71 13.85 5.22
CA ALA A 135 -16.83 14.69 4.84
C ALA A 135 -17.83 13.97 3.90
N ALA A 136 -17.35 13.10 3.02
CA ALA A 136 -18.19 12.32 2.10
C ALA A 136 -18.98 11.21 2.81
N LEU A 137 -18.52 10.77 3.99
CA LEU A 137 -19.26 9.82 4.83
C LEU A 137 -20.33 10.50 5.70
N GLY A 138 -20.32 11.83 5.85
CA GLY A 138 -21.29 12.59 6.65
C GLY A 138 -22.63 12.79 5.97
#